data_AF-A0A7V9MJP7-F1
#
_entry.id   AF-A0A7V9MJP7-F1
#
_cell.length_a   1.000
_cell.length_b   1.000
_cell.length_c   1.000
_cell.angle_alpha   90.00
_cell.angle_beta   90.00
_cell.angle_gamma   90.00
#
_symmetry.space_group_name_H-M   'P 1'
#
loop_
_entity.id
_entity.type
_entity.pdbx_description
1 polymer ?
#
loop_
_entity_poly.entity_id
_entity_poly.type
_entity_poly.pdbx_seq_one_letter_code
_entity_poly.pdbx_strand_id
1 'polypeptide(L)'
;MNTTSNKPLRAIWVLTICMVFFTFFSVKTAFAQPDGQKLFRNNCSSCHTITDAKLIGPGLKGVQDRWQNKENLYSWIRNAPEFLKTGDPYANQLFEQYNKSIMTPFPHLKDEEIEAILSYVANPPVKVGDVPKGLPGAEKVTSPTSTILTLFSIAVVLIILLLILIGVKKSLKKVVNEKLSIPEGPELSFLESVRAWIYRNNKLTALIIILLVIGGMKDGWDSLMGIGVYKGYAPEQPINFSHRIHAGDNAIACIYCHSAADESRHAGIPSANVCMNCHKGIQEGTETGSTEIAKIYEALDYDPATGTYGTNTKPISWVRVHNLPDLAYFNHSQHVNVAGVECQTCHGPVEKMEVVAQHTDLTMGWCIDCHRETEVKTAGNGYYEEFHKRLVESGHAYKANPGSVKSDHTKLTVDKIGGIECAKCHY
;
A
#
# COMPACT_ATOMS: atom_id res chain seq x y z
N MET A 1 -36.33 -61.46 -58.71
CA MET A 1 -35.09 -61.28 -59.48
C MET A 1 -34.50 -59.92 -59.14
N ASN A 2 -33.24 -59.90 -58.72
CA ASN A 2 -32.23 -58.83 -58.84
C ASN A 2 -32.50 -57.47 -58.14
N THR A 3 -31.80 -57.17 -57.03
CA THR A 3 -30.51 -56.43 -56.92
C THR A 3 -30.64 -54.96 -57.39
N THR A 4 -30.25 -53.89 -56.70
CA THR A 4 -29.04 -53.61 -55.90
C THR A 4 -29.22 -52.27 -55.13
N SER A 5 -28.66 -52.22 -53.91
CA SER A 5 -27.79 -51.17 -53.33
C SER A 5 -27.78 -49.76 -53.95
N ASN A 6 -28.01 -48.72 -53.12
CA ASN A 6 -26.90 -47.85 -52.67
C ASN A 6 -27.23 -46.97 -51.45
N LYS A 7 -26.28 -47.00 -50.51
CA LYS A 7 -26.25 -46.42 -49.17
C LYS A 7 -25.88 -44.92 -49.17
N PRO A 8 -26.13 -44.20 -48.06
CA PRO A 8 -26.18 -42.73 -48.04
C PRO A 8 -24.82 -42.06 -47.84
N LEU A 9 -24.67 -40.92 -48.53
CA LEU A 9 -23.60 -39.90 -48.48
C LEU A 9 -23.35 -39.23 -47.10
N ARG A 10 -23.77 -39.83 -45.99
CA ARG A 10 -23.65 -39.25 -44.64
C ARG A 10 -22.39 -39.65 -43.87
N ALA A 11 -21.61 -40.62 -44.35
CA ALA A 11 -20.41 -41.10 -43.65
C ALA A 11 -19.15 -40.27 -43.90
N ILE A 12 -19.10 -39.46 -44.97
CA ILE A 12 -17.87 -38.75 -45.36
C ILE A 12 -17.70 -37.45 -44.57
N TRP A 13 -18.78 -36.76 -44.19
CA TRP A 13 -18.71 -35.50 -43.43
C TRP A 13 -18.39 -35.67 -41.93
N VAL A 14 -18.63 -36.84 -41.35
CA VAL A 14 -18.31 -37.12 -39.93
C VAL A 14 -16.84 -37.53 -39.75
N LEU A 15 -16.24 -38.17 -40.76
CA LEU A 15 -14.83 -38.57 -40.76
C LEU A 15 -13.87 -37.40 -40.98
N THR A 16 -14.25 -36.37 -41.75
CA THR A 16 -13.39 -35.19 -41.96
C THR A 16 -13.35 -34.27 -40.73
N ILE A 17 -14.42 -34.21 -39.94
CA ILE A 17 -14.47 -33.40 -38.70
C ILE A 17 -13.70 -34.08 -37.56
N CYS A 18 -13.66 -35.41 -37.51
CA CYS A 18 -12.84 -36.13 -36.52
C CYS A 18 -11.33 -36.09 -36.83
N MET A 19 -10.93 -35.98 -38.10
CA MET A 19 -9.52 -35.96 -38.50
C MET A 19 -8.86 -34.57 -38.34
N VAL A 20 -9.66 -33.49 -38.31
CA VAL A 20 -9.20 -32.13 -38.00
C VAL A 20 -9.15 -31.85 -36.49
N PHE A 21 -9.85 -32.65 -35.67
CA PHE A 21 -9.78 -32.57 -34.20
C PHE A 21 -8.63 -33.40 -33.58
N PHE A 22 -7.92 -34.22 -34.37
CA PHE A 22 -6.91 -35.15 -33.86
C PHE A 22 -5.45 -34.74 -34.12
N THR A 23 -5.20 -33.55 -34.70
CA THR A 23 -3.84 -33.10 -35.07
C THR A 23 -3.43 -31.75 -34.46
N PHE A 24 -3.98 -31.37 -33.31
CA PHE A 24 -3.42 -30.26 -32.50
C PHE A 24 -3.51 -30.50 -30.99
N PHE A 25 -3.41 -31.76 -30.56
CA PHE A 25 -3.07 -32.11 -29.18
C PHE A 25 -1.67 -32.75 -29.13
N SER A 26 -0.68 -32.03 -29.66
CA SER A 26 0.71 -32.24 -29.24
C SER A 26 0.86 -31.64 -27.85
N VAL A 27 0.38 -32.36 -26.83
CA VAL A 27 0.87 -32.19 -25.47
C VAL A 27 2.34 -32.55 -25.55
N LYS A 28 3.19 -31.53 -25.69
CA LYS A 28 4.53 -31.66 -25.14
C LYS A 28 4.28 -31.88 -23.65
N THR A 29 4.38 -33.12 -23.21
CA THR A 29 4.71 -33.42 -21.82
C THR A 29 6.10 -32.82 -21.61
N ALA A 30 6.13 -31.52 -21.38
CA ALA A 30 7.22 -30.93 -20.65
C ALA A 30 7.13 -31.61 -19.28
N PHE A 31 8.09 -32.49 -18.99
CA PHE A 31 8.41 -32.77 -17.60
C PHE A 31 8.46 -31.41 -16.92
N ALA A 32 7.56 -31.17 -15.96
CA ALA A 32 7.60 -29.96 -15.17
C ALA A 32 9.01 -29.90 -14.58
N GLN A 33 9.87 -29.03 -15.12
CA GLN A 33 11.19 -28.83 -14.52
C GLN A 33 10.94 -28.37 -13.09
N PRO A 34 11.70 -28.90 -12.10
CA PRO A 34 11.63 -28.37 -10.75
C PRO A 34 11.79 -26.86 -10.78
N ASP A 35 10.94 -26.12 -10.07
CA ASP A 35 11.01 -24.66 -10.01
C ASP A 35 12.28 -24.27 -9.23
N GLY A 36 13.36 -24.03 -9.98
CA GLY A 36 14.67 -23.69 -9.43
C GLY A 36 14.67 -22.43 -8.57
N GLN A 37 13.81 -21.45 -8.89
CA GLN A 37 13.64 -20.25 -8.09
C GLN A 37 13.03 -20.58 -6.73
N LYS A 38 11.96 -21.38 -6.71
CA LYS A 38 11.32 -21.81 -5.47
C LYS A 38 12.25 -22.66 -4.62
N LEU A 39 12.97 -23.60 -5.24
CA LEU A 39 13.94 -24.45 -4.54
C LEU A 39 15.09 -23.64 -3.93
N PHE A 40 15.63 -22.68 -4.68
CA PHE A 40 16.68 -21.78 -4.18
C PHE A 40 16.17 -20.93 -3.02
N ARG A 41 14.98 -20.32 -3.17
CA ARG A 41 14.36 -19.49 -2.13
C ARG A 41 14.17 -20.26 -0.83
N ASN A 42 13.69 -21.50 -0.92
CA ASN A 42 13.36 -22.30 0.26
C ASN A 42 14.58 -22.91 0.96
N ASN A 43 15.66 -23.23 0.24
CA ASN A 43 16.77 -24.02 0.80
C ASN A 43 18.11 -23.28 0.86
N CYS A 44 18.34 -22.28 0.01
CA CYS A 44 19.67 -21.70 -0.18
C CYS A 44 19.74 -20.21 0.12
N SER A 45 18.64 -19.47 -0.12
CA SER A 45 18.61 -18.00 -0.05
C SER A 45 18.92 -17.41 1.34
N SER A 46 18.77 -18.21 2.40
CA SER A 46 19.08 -17.80 3.77
C SER A 46 20.59 -17.62 4.02
N CYS A 47 21.43 -18.29 3.24
CA CYS A 47 22.89 -18.29 3.43
C CYS A 47 23.67 -17.75 2.22
N HIS A 48 23.07 -17.80 1.03
CA HIS A 48 23.73 -17.46 -0.23
C HIS A 48 22.96 -16.40 -1.02
N THR A 49 23.70 -15.50 -1.69
CA THR A 49 23.14 -14.58 -2.69
C THR A 49 23.33 -15.17 -4.10
N ILE A 50 22.47 -14.75 -5.05
CA ILE A 50 22.65 -15.09 -6.48
C ILE A 50 23.72 -14.24 -7.17
N THR A 51 24.20 -13.19 -6.50
CA THR A 51 25.22 -12.27 -7.00
C THR A 51 26.62 -12.69 -6.51
N ASP A 52 27.62 -11.84 -6.71
CA ASP A 52 28.96 -12.01 -6.13
C ASP A 52 29.01 -11.65 -4.63
N ALA A 53 27.92 -11.11 -4.06
CA ALA A 53 27.89 -10.58 -2.71
C ALA A 53 27.93 -11.69 -1.64
N LYS A 54 28.74 -11.49 -0.59
CA LYS A 54 28.83 -12.39 0.56
C LYS A 54 27.61 -12.22 1.49
N LEU A 55 27.08 -13.33 2.03
CA LEU A 55 26.08 -13.34 3.10
C LEU A 55 26.59 -14.11 4.31
N ILE A 56 26.25 -15.40 4.42
CA ILE A 56 26.84 -16.33 5.39
C ILE A 56 27.87 -17.19 4.65
N GLY A 57 27.48 -17.70 3.48
CA GLY A 57 28.36 -18.34 2.51
C GLY A 57 28.79 -17.40 1.37
N PRO A 58 29.59 -17.91 0.41
CA PRO A 58 29.96 -17.18 -0.80
C PRO A 58 28.73 -16.78 -1.64
N GLY A 59 28.83 -15.66 -2.35
CA GLY A 59 27.92 -15.35 -3.46
C GLY A 59 28.03 -16.41 -4.57
N LEU A 60 26.90 -16.77 -5.20
CA LEU A 60 26.81 -17.93 -6.10
C LEU A 60 26.95 -17.61 -7.59
N LYS A 61 27.13 -16.35 -7.97
CA LYS A 61 27.42 -16.02 -9.37
C LYS A 61 28.68 -16.79 -9.83
N GLY A 62 28.59 -17.43 -11.00
CA GLY A 62 29.66 -18.28 -11.53
C GLY A 62 30.03 -19.50 -10.66
N VAL A 63 29.14 -19.99 -9.78
CA VAL A 63 29.45 -21.15 -8.92
C VAL A 63 29.84 -22.39 -9.71
N GLN A 64 29.23 -22.63 -10.87
CA GLN A 64 29.50 -23.82 -11.67
C GLN A 64 30.93 -23.83 -12.25
N ASP A 65 31.50 -22.65 -12.50
CA ASP A 65 32.86 -22.50 -13.05
C ASP A 65 33.95 -22.58 -11.97
N ARG A 66 33.56 -22.44 -10.69
CA ARG A 66 34.50 -22.47 -9.55
C ARG A 66 34.86 -23.89 -9.10
N TRP A 67 34.09 -24.90 -9.49
CA TRP A 67 34.29 -26.29 -9.10
C TRP A 67 34.92 -27.10 -10.25
N GLN A 68 35.81 -28.04 -9.93
CA GLN A 68 36.55 -28.82 -10.94
C GLN A 68 35.63 -29.68 -11.82
N ASN A 69 34.55 -30.18 -11.25
CA ASN A 69 33.53 -30.95 -11.97
C ASN A 69 32.16 -30.76 -11.28
N LYS A 70 31.12 -31.14 -12.01
CA LYS A 70 29.73 -30.96 -11.60
C LYS A 70 29.35 -31.86 -10.43
N GLU A 71 29.92 -33.06 -10.40
CA GLU A 71 29.67 -34.12 -9.42
C GLU A 71 30.14 -33.71 -8.02
N ASN A 72 31.27 -33.01 -7.93
CA ASN A 72 31.80 -32.48 -6.67
C ASN A 72 30.90 -31.35 -6.14
N LEU A 73 30.45 -30.45 -7.03
CA LEU A 73 29.51 -29.40 -6.65
C LEU A 73 28.17 -29.99 -6.16
N TYR A 74 27.67 -31.03 -6.83
CA TYR A 74 26.43 -31.70 -6.42
C TYR A 74 26.58 -32.39 -5.06
N SER A 75 27.71 -33.07 -4.85
CA SER A 75 28.02 -33.74 -3.59
C SER A 75 28.19 -32.74 -2.44
N TRP A 76 28.82 -31.60 -2.71
CA TRP A 76 28.91 -30.48 -1.78
C TRP A 76 27.54 -29.90 -1.42
N ILE A 77 26.70 -29.64 -2.43
CA ILE A 77 25.35 -29.08 -2.22
C ILE A 77 24.50 -30.06 -1.39
N ARG A 78 24.63 -31.36 -1.65
CA ARG A 78 23.85 -32.39 -0.94
C ARG A 78 24.33 -32.60 0.49
N ASN A 79 25.63 -32.59 0.73
CA ASN A 79 26.19 -32.80 2.07
C ASN A 79 27.63 -32.27 2.19
N ALA A 80 27.77 -30.96 2.41
CA ALA A 80 29.08 -30.33 2.60
C ALA A 80 29.91 -30.94 3.75
N PRO A 81 29.36 -31.23 4.95
CA PRO A 81 30.11 -31.90 6.01
C PRO A 81 30.70 -33.25 5.62
N GLU A 82 29.97 -34.05 4.82
CA GLU A 82 30.47 -35.33 4.32
C GLU A 82 31.52 -35.12 3.23
N PHE A 83 31.30 -34.17 2.32
CA PHE A 83 32.25 -33.85 1.26
C PHE A 83 33.59 -33.34 1.81
N LEU A 84 33.61 -32.58 2.90
CA LEU A 84 34.85 -32.13 3.56
C LEU A 84 35.76 -33.29 3.98
N LYS A 85 35.20 -34.47 4.28
CA LYS A 85 35.99 -35.67 4.66
C LYS A 85 36.80 -36.24 3.50
N THR A 86 36.47 -35.90 2.26
CA THR A 86 37.23 -36.32 1.07
C THR A 86 38.62 -35.68 1.01
N GLY A 87 38.83 -34.59 1.76
CA GLY A 87 40.10 -33.86 1.76
C GLY A 87 40.29 -32.92 0.56
N ASP A 88 39.23 -32.61 -0.19
CA ASP A 88 39.30 -31.72 -1.35
C ASP A 88 39.91 -30.33 -0.97
N PRO A 89 40.99 -29.89 -1.66
CA PRO A 89 41.68 -28.64 -1.30
C PRO A 89 40.81 -27.38 -1.41
N TYR A 90 39.91 -27.33 -2.41
CA TYR A 90 39.05 -26.16 -2.63
C TYR A 90 37.96 -26.08 -1.56
N ALA A 91 37.31 -27.20 -1.26
CA ALA A 91 36.30 -27.27 -0.20
C ALA A 91 36.87 -26.91 1.17
N ASN A 92 38.08 -27.38 1.50
CA ASN A 92 38.75 -27.05 2.77
C ASN A 92 39.13 -25.56 2.86
N GLN A 93 39.66 -24.99 1.77
CA GLN A 93 39.96 -23.56 1.72
C GLN A 93 38.68 -22.71 1.89
N LEU A 94 37.60 -23.11 1.22
CA LEU A 94 36.30 -22.45 1.34
C LEU A 94 35.78 -22.52 2.77
N PHE A 95 35.90 -23.67 3.43
CA PHE A 95 35.46 -23.82 4.82
C PHE A 95 36.22 -22.90 5.80
N GLU A 96 37.54 -22.78 5.64
CA GLU A 96 38.36 -21.86 6.44
C GLU A 96 38.02 -20.39 6.15
N GLN A 97 37.85 -20.01 4.88
CA GLN A 97 37.56 -18.63 4.47
C GLN A 97 36.22 -18.12 5.01
N TYR A 98 35.26 -19.02 5.22
CA TYR A 98 33.91 -18.69 5.71
C TYR A 98 33.72 -19.06 7.19
N ASN A 99 34.79 -18.89 7.98
CA ASN A 99 34.79 -19.04 9.45
C ASN A 99 34.32 -20.41 9.94
N LYS A 100 34.58 -21.49 9.19
CA LYS A 100 34.14 -22.85 9.52
C LYS A 100 32.63 -22.98 9.69
N SER A 101 31.88 -22.10 9.02
CA SER A 101 30.42 -22.13 9.01
C SER A 101 29.94 -23.42 8.32
N ILE A 102 29.13 -24.20 9.03
CA ILE A 102 28.63 -25.48 8.51
C ILE A 102 27.44 -25.20 7.59
N MET A 103 27.54 -25.63 6.33
CA MET A 103 26.41 -25.67 5.42
C MET A 103 25.51 -26.88 5.76
N THR A 104 24.23 -26.62 5.98
CA THR A 104 23.23 -27.65 6.32
C THR A 104 23.19 -28.74 5.24
N PRO A 105 23.14 -30.03 5.60
CA PRO A 105 22.96 -31.11 4.63
C PRO A 105 21.56 -31.09 4.00
N PHE A 106 21.49 -31.29 2.67
CA PHE A 106 20.25 -31.40 1.90
C PHE A 106 20.16 -32.78 1.22
N PRO A 107 20.15 -33.90 1.98
CA PRO A 107 20.16 -35.25 1.40
C PRO A 107 18.91 -35.59 0.58
N HIS A 108 17.83 -34.82 0.75
CA HIS A 108 16.57 -35.00 0.05
C HIS A 108 16.57 -34.40 -1.37
N LEU A 109 17.51 -33.52 -1.71
CA LEU A 109 17.57 -32.89 -3.04
C LEU A 109 18.11 -33.88 -4.08
N LYS A 110 17.34 -34.08 -5.14
CA LYS A 110 17.73 -34.90 -6.29
C LYS A 110 18.63 -34.11 -7.26
N ASP A 111 19.34 -34.81 -8.13
CA ASP A 111 20.25 -34.20 -9.11
C ASP A 111 19.51 -33.23 -10.05
N GLU A 112 18.26 -33.52 -10.39
CA GLU A 112 17.43 -32.64 -11.23
C GLU A 112 17.01 -31.35 -10.50
N GLU A 113 16.82 -31.43 -9.17
CA GLU A 113 16.46 -30.28 -8.34
C GLU A 113 17.68 -29.38 -8.10
N ILE A 114 18.86 -29.98 -7.87
CA ILE A 114 20.13 -29.26 -7.79
C ILE A 114 20.43 -28.56 -9.11
N GLU A 115 20.22 -29.24 -10.25
CA GLU A 115 20.40 -28.64 -11.56
C GLU A 115 19.45 -27.45 -11.80
N ALA A 116 18.19 -27.57 -11.38
CA ALA A 116 17.23 -26.49 -11.47
C ALA A 116 17.67 -25.27 -10.64
N ILE A 117 18.19 -25.49 -9.42
CA ILE A 117 18.75 -24.43 -8.58
C ILE A 117 19.95 -23.76 -9.28
N LEU A 118 20.91 -24.53 -9.77
CA LEU A 118 22.12 -24.00 -10.42
C LEU A 118 21.79 -23.25 -11.72
N SER A 119 20.81 -23.74 -12.48
CA SER A 119 20.30 -23.08 -13.69
C SER A 119 19.66 -21.73 -13.37
N TYR A 120 18.87 -21.66 -12.29
CA TYR A 120 18.30 -20.39 -11.81
C TYR A 120 19.38 -19.40 -11.35
N VAL A 121 20.44 -19.88 -10.69
CA VAL A 121 21.57 -19.03 -10.27
C VAL A 121 22.38 -18.53 -11.47
N ALA A 122 22.60 -19.37 -12.49
CA ALA A 122 23.38 -19.02 -13.67
C ALA A 122 22.64 -18.05 -14.62
N ASN A 123 21.34 -18.23 -14.78
CA ASN A 123 20.48 -17.41 -15.62
C ASN A 123 19.21 -17.00 -14.84
N PRO A 124 19.32 -16.12 -13.84
CA PRO A 124 18.13 -15.58 -13.19
C PRO A 124 17.30 -14.89 -14.28
N PRO A 125 15.98 -15.15 -14.39
CA PRO A 125 15.18 -14.57 -15.45
C PRO A 125 15.37 -13.05 -15.45
N VAL A 126 15.83 -12.52 -16.59
CA VAL A 126 15.94 -11.09 -16.81
C VAL A 126 14.56 -10.49 -16.56
N LYS A 127 14.48 -9.61 -15.55
CA LYS A 127 13.23 -8.94 -15.22
C LYS A 127 12.78 -8.14 -16.44
N VAL A 128 11.52 -8.31 -16.81
CA VAL A 128 10.80 -7.46 -17.77
C VAL A 128 10.73 -6.05 -17.17
N GLY A 129 11.80 -5.29 -17.33
CA GLY A 129 11.97 -3.93 -16.81
C GLY A 129 12.86 -3.06 -17.70
N ASP A 130 13.77 -3.67 -18.46
CA ASP A 130 14.67 -2.95 -19.37
C ASP A 130 14.17 -2.90 -20.83
N VAL A 131 12.92 -2.47 -21.01
CA VAL A 131 12.53 -1.88 -22.30
C VAL A 131 12.49 -0.37 -22.13
N PRO A 132 13.34 0.40 -22.83
CA PRO A 132 13.19 1.85 -22.89
C PRO A 132 11.81 2.15 -23.49
N LYS A 133 10.83 2.53 -22.67
CA LYS A 133 9.60 3.15 -23.14
C LYS A 133 9.90 4.58 -23.56
N GLY A 134 10.58 4.70 -24.70
CA GLY A 134 10.68 5.93 -25.45
C GLY A 134 9.72 5.89 -26.63
N LEU A 135 8.49 6.39 -26.45
CA LEU A 135 7.78 7.11 -27.50
C LEU A 135 6.88 8.18 -26.86
N PRO A 136 6.80 9.38 -27.49
CA PRO A 136 6.26 10.58 -26.87
C PRO A 136 4.74 10.59 -26.97
N GLY A 137 4.07 10.83 -25.85
CA GLY A 137 2.61 10.97 -25.86
C GLY A 137 1.97 10.66 -24.52
N ALA A 138 2.28 11.47 -23.52
CA ALA A 138 1.38 11.68 -22.40
C ALA A 138 1.74 13.02 -21.77
N GLU A 139 0.93 14.04 -22.05
CA GLU A 139 0.96 15.30 -21.32
C GLU A 139 0.92 15.02 -19.83
N LYS A 140 2.00 15.41 -19.14
CA LYS A 140 2.01 15.57 -17.69
C LYS A 140 0.99 16.64 -17.33
N VAL A 141 -0.19 16.24 -16.90
CA VAL A 141 -1.01 17.09 -16.02
C VAL A 141 -0.54 16.82 -14.60
N THR A 142 0.48 17.57 -14.18
CA THR A 142 0.86 17.72 -12.76
C THR A 142 0.88 19.21 -12.44
N SER A 143 -0.11 19.64 -11.66
CA SER A 143 0.04 20.41 -10.41
C SER A 143 -1.19 21.32 -10.17
N PRO A 144 -1.66 21.48 -8.91
CA PRO A 144 -2.88 22.25 -8.58
C PRO A 144 -2.78 23.75 -8.93
N THR A 145 -1.58 24.24 -9.23
CA THR A 145 -1.30 25.60 -9.69
C THR A 145 -1.83 25.88 -11.10
N SER A 146 -1.92 24.87 -11.97
CA SER A 146 -2.36 25.04 -13.36
C SER A 146 -3.88 25.26 -13.46
N THR A 147 -4.67 24.62 -12.60
CA THR A 147 -6.13 24.77 -12.61
C THR A 147 -6.56 26.19 -12.26
N ILE A 148 -5.92 26.80 -11.25
CA ILE A 148 -6.21 28.19 -10.83
C ILE A 148 -5.85 29.18 -11.93
N LEU A 149 -4.68 29.04 -12.57
CA LEU A 149 -4.26 29.90 -13.69
C LEU A 149 -5.16 29.73 -14.93
N THR A 150 -5.63 28.51 -15.19
CA THR A 150 -6.55 28.22 -16.30
C THR A 150 -7.93 28.82 -16.04
N LEU A 151 -8.46 28.68 -14.82
CA LEU A 151 -9.71 29.32 -14.40
C LEU A 151 -9.61 30.84 -14.45
N PHE A 152 -8.47 31.41 -14.05
CA PHE A 152 -8.22 32.85 -14.15
C PHE A 152 -8.22 33.32 -15.60
N SER A 153 -7.57 32.58 -16.50
CA SER A 153 -7.55 32.89 -17.94
C SER A 153 -8.95 32.83 -18.56
N ILE A 154 -9.77 31.84 -18.20
CA ILE A 154 -11.17 31.74 -18.62
C ILE A 154 -11.99 32.92 -18.08
N ALA A 155 -11.81 33.29 -16.81
CA ALA A 155 -12.52 34.42 -16.20
C ALA A 155 -12.19 35.74 -16.91
N VAL A 156 -10.92 35.99 -17.26
CA VAL A 156 -10.50 37.18 -18.01
C VAL A 156 -11.17 37.24 -19.38
N VAL A 157 -11.21 36.12 -20.13
CA VAL A 157 -11.87 36.06 -21.44
C VAL A 157 -13.37 36.34 -21.32
N LEU A 158 -14.04 35.78 -20.30
CA LEU A 158 -15.46 36.03 -20.05
C LEU A 158 -15.74 37.50 -19.68
N ILE A 159 -14.86 38.13 -18.90
CA ILE A 159 -14.97 39.56 -18.56
C ILE A 159 -14.82 40.42 -19.81
N ILE A 160 -13.83 40.14 -20.67
CA ILE A 160 -13.64 40.87 -21.93
C ILE A 160 -14.88 40.73 -22.83
N LEU A 161 -15.41 39.51 -22.97
CA LEU A 161 -16.62 39.26 -23.75
C LEU A 161 -17.84 40.02 -23.18
N LEU A 162 -17.98 40.07 -21.85
CA LEU A 162 -19.04 40.84 -21.19
C LEU A 162 -18.91 42.35 -21.48
N LEU A 163 -17.70 42.90 -21.41
CA LEU A 163 -17.44 44.32 -21.71
C LEU A 163 -17.78 44.67 -23.16
N ILE A 164 -17.44 43.80 -24.12
CA ILE A 164 -17.80 43.96 -25.54
C ILE A 164 -19.33 43.98 -25.70
N LEU A 165 -20.05 43.03 -25.09
CA LEU A 165 -21.51 42.97 -25.16
C LEU A 165 -22.20 44.20 -24.55
N ILE A 166 -21.68 44.69 -23.42
CA ILE A 166 -22.16 45.94 -22.79
C ILE A 166 -21.92 47.13 -23.74
N GLY A 167 -20.74 47.20 -24.37
CA GLY A 167 -20.40 48.24 -25.35
C GLY A 167 -21.31 48.23 -26.58
N VAL A 168 -21.56 47.05 -27.16
CA VAL A 168 -22.49 46.88 -28.29
C VAL A 168 -23.92 47.30 -27.90
N LYS A 169 -24.39 46.89 -26.71
CA LYS A 169 -25.71 47.30 -26.21
C LYS A 169 -25.81 48.82 -26.04
N LYS A 170 -24.77 49.47 -25.51
CA LYS A 170 -24.72 50.94 -25.35
C LYS A 170 -24.75 51.63 -26.71
N SER A 171 -23.95 51.17 -27.67
CA SER A 171 -23.89 51.71 -29.03
C SER A 171 -25.23 51.59 -29.77
N LEU A 172 -25.86 50.41 -29.72
CA LEU A 172 -27.18 50.19 -30.31
C LEU A 172 -28.26 51.08 -29.67
N LYS A 173 -28.25 51.21 -28.33
CA LYS A 173 -29.21 52.05 -27.62
C LYS A 173 -29.06 53.52 -27.97
N LYS A 174 -27.83 54.00 -28.16
CA LYS A 174 -27.53 55.36 -28.61
C LYS A 174 -28.14 55.65 -29.99
N VAL A 175 -27.87 54.78 -30.96
CA VAL A 175 -28.40 54.93 -32.34
C VAL A 175 -29.94 54.88 -32.37
N VAL A 176 -30.56 54.02 -31.56
CA VAL A 176 -32.03 53.93 -31.45
C VAL A 176 -32.62 55.17 -30.78
N ASN A 177 -32.02 55.66 -29.69
CA ASN A 177 -32.51 56.85 -28.98
C ASN A 177 -32.38 58.13 -29.83
N GLU A 178 -31.30 58.24 -30.60
CA GLU A 178 -31.09 59.33 -31.56
C GLU A 178 -32.18 59.33 -32.65
N LYS A 179 -32.52 58.15 -33.18
CA LYS A 179 -33.60 58.00 -34.18
C LYS A 179 -35.00 58.25 -33.61
N LEU A 180 -35.22 58.04 -32.32
CA LEU A 180 -36.51 58.21 -31.64
C LEU A 180 -36.64 59.53 -30.89
N SER A 181 -35.63 60.42 -30.96
CA SER A 181 -35.58 61.71 -30.25
C SER A 181 -35.85 61.61 -28.74
N ILE A 182 -35.43 60.51 -28.11
CA ILE A 182 -35.57 60.29 -26.67
C ILE A 182 -34.31 60.86 -25.98
N PRO A 183 -34.44 61.78 -24.99
CA PRO A 183 -33.29 62.32 -24.27
C PRO A 183 -32.46 61.20 -23.64
N GLU A 184 -31.13 61.23 -23.81
CA GLU A 184 -30.25 60.28 -23.12
C GLU A 184 -30.35 60.51 -21.61
N GLY A 185 -30.71 59.46 -20.87
CA GLY A 185 -30.64 59.46 -19.41
C GLY A 185 -29.18 59.58 -18.94
N PRO A 186 -28.94 59.96 -17.67
CA PRO A 186 -27.58 60.19 -17.16
C PRO A 186 -26.68 58.97 -17.38
N GLU A 187 -25.45 59.19 -17.86
CA GLU A 187 -24.44 58.15 -17.98
C GLU A 187 -24.04 57.67 -16.59
N LEU A 188 -24.64 56.56 -16.14
CA LEU A 188 -24.30 55.93 -14.87
C LEU A 188 -22.93 55.23 -15.00
N SER A 189 -22.05 55.48 -14.05
CA SER A 189 -20.81 54.72 -13.86
C SER A 189 -21.12 53.23 -13.62
N PHE A 190 -20.12 52.34 -13.78
CA PHE A 190 -20.28 50.91 -13.57
C PHE A 190 -20.84 50.59 -12.17
N LEU A 191 -20.28 51.20 -11.12
CA LEU A 191 -20.75 51.01 -9.74
C LEU A 191 -22.19 51.51 -9.53
N GLU A 192 -22.56 52.61 -10.18
CA GLU A 192 -23.91 53.15 -10.12
C GLU A 192 -24.92 52.26 -10.86
N SER A 193 -24.50 51.67 -11.98
CA SER A 193 -25.28 50.70 -12.75
C SER A 193 -25.52 49.42 -11.95
N VAL A 194 -24.49 48.90 -11.25
CA VAL A 194 -24.62 47.75 -10.34
C VAL A 194 -25.55 48.08 -9.19
N ARG A 195 -25.36 49.24 -8.53
CA ARG A 195 -26.23 49.70 -7.44
C ARG A 195 -27.69 49.82 -7.90
N ALA A 196 -27.94 50.45 -9.04
CA ALA A 196 -29.29 50.60 -9.60
C ALA A 196 -29.92 49.23 -9.94
N TRP A 197 -29.13 48.28 -10.45
CA TRP A 197 -29.59 46.92 -10.71
C TRP A 197 -29.97 46.16 -9.43
N ILE A 198 -29.18 46.30 -8.36
CA ILE A 198 -29.46 45.73 -7.04
C ILE A 198 -30.79 46.23 -6.49
N TYR A 199 -31.02 47.54 -6.49
CA TYR A 199 -32.27 48.11 -6.00
C TYR A 199 -33.48 47.73 -6.87
N ARG A 200 -33.29 47.62 -8.19
CA ARG A 200 -34.37 47.22 -9.13
C ARG A 200 -34.75 45.75 -9.02
N ASN A 201 -33.78 44.88 -8.74
CA ASN A 201 -33.97 43.43 -8.64
C ASN A 201 -33.86 42.94 -7.19
N ASN A 202 -34.44 43.69 -6.25
CA ASN A 202 -34.29 43.46 -4.81
C ASN A 202 -34.52 42.00 -4.35
N LYS A 203 -35.52 41.29 -4.90
CA LYS A 203 -35.79 39.88 -4.59
C LYS A 203 -34.67 38.94 -5.06
N LEU A 204 -34.17 39.14 -6.29
CA LEU A 204 -33.07 38.35 -6.84
C LEU A 204 -31.77 38.65 -6.11
N THR A 205 -31.50 39.92 -5.81
CA THR A 205 -30.33 40.30 -5.02
C THR A 205 -30.40 39.73 -3.61
N ALA A 206 -31.56 39.76 -2.95
CA ALA A 206 -31.73 39.12 -1.64
C ALA A 206 -31.46 37.61 -1.70
N LEU A 207 -31.97 36.91 -2.72
CA LEU A 207 -31.70 35.49 -2.92
C LEU A 207 -30.20 35.20 -3.12
N ILE A 208 -29.52 35.98 -3.96
CA ILE A 208 -28.08 35.85 -4.19
C ILE A 208 -27.30 36.09 -2.89
N ILE A 209 -27.64 37.13 -2.13
CA ILE A 209 -26.98 37.41 -0.85
C ILE A 209 -27.21 36.25 0.13
N ILE A 210 -28.43 35.72 0.24
CA ILE A 210 -28.72 34.57 1.11
C ILE A 210 -27.87 33.36 0.70
N LEU A 211 -27.78 33.05 -0.59
CA LEU A 211 -26.95 31.94 -1.08
C LEU A 211 -25.47 32.16 -0.80
N LEU A 212 -24.96 33.38 -0.98
CA LEU A 212 -23.57 33.73 -0.66
C LEU A 212 -23.28 33.64 0.84
N VAL A 213 -24.22 34.07 1.69
CA VAL A 213 -24.08 33.95 3.15
C VAL A 213 -24.10 32.49 3.57
N ILE A 214 -25.05 31.68 3.06
CA ILE A 214 -25.10 30.24 3.36
C ILE A 214 -23.83 29.54 2.86
N GLY A 215 -23.37 29.85 1.66
CA GLY A 215 -22.12 29.33 1.10
C GLY A 215 -20.92 29.69 1.98
N GLY A 216 -20.77 30.98 2.33
CA GLY A 216 -19.69 31.44 3.20
C GLY A 216 -19.75 30.86 4.62
N MET A 217 -20.95 30.69 5.19
CA MET A 217 -21.12 30.02 6.48
C MET A 217 -20.74 28.54 6.41
N LYS A 218 -21.12 27.85 5.33
CA LYS A 218 -20.72 26.46 5.08
C LYS A 218 -19.21 26.33 4.93
N ASP A 219 -18.58 27.14 4.09
CA ASP A 219 -17.13 27.09 3.85
C ASP A 219 -16.35 27.45 5.13
N GLY A 220 -16.85 28.42 5.89
CA GLY A 220 -16.31 28.76 7.20
C GLY A 220 -16.43 27.62 8.20
N TRP A 221 -17.59 26.94 8.25
CA TRP A 221 -17.80 25.77 9.10
C TRP A 221 -16.90 24.60 8.70
N ASP A 222 -16.83 24.27 7.41
CA ASP A 222 -15.99 23.19 6.87
C ASP A 222 -14.50 23.47 7.17
N SER A 223 -14.06 24.73 7.05
CA SER A 223 -12.70 25.14 7.40
C SER A 223 -12.39 24.96 8.89
N LEU A 224 -13.34 25.30 9.77
CA LEU A 224 -13.20 25.11 11.22
C LEU A 224 -13.16 23.63 11.60
N MET A 225 -14.00 22.81 10.96
CA MET A 225 -14.04 21.36 11.18
C MET A 225 -12.78 20.64 10.67
N GLY A 226 -12.02 21.25 9.76
CA GLY A 226 -10.74 20.73 9.29
C GLY A 226 -9.55 21.01 10.22
N ILE A 227 -9.70 21.87 11.24
CA ILE A 227 -8.61 22.20 12.17
C ILE A 227 -8.27 20.99 13.03
N GLY A 228 -7.00 20.58 13.01
CA GLY A 228 -6.51 19.44 13.79
C GLY A 228 -6.84 18.07 13.20
N VAL A 229 -7.34 18.03 11.96
CA VAL A 229 -7.55 16.79 11.20
C VAL A 229 -6.41 16.61 10.19
N TYR A 230 -5.63 15.54 10.34
CA TYR A 230 -4.41 15.29 9.55
C TYR A 230 -4.58 14.17 8.53
N LYS A 231 -5.80 13.89 8.10
CA LYS A 231 -6.05 12.87 7.07
C LYS A 231 -5.29 13.18 5.77
N GLY A 232 -4.60 12.18 5.26
CA GLY A 232 -3.72 12.30 4.09
C GLY A 232 -2.34 12.88 4.39
N TYR A 233 -2.02 13.21 5.65
CA TYR A 233 -0.68 13.63 6.05
C TYR A 233 0.34 12.53 5.75
N ALA A 234 1.30 12.84 4.89
CA ALA A 234 2.34 11.93 4.41
C ALA A 234 3.68 12.70 4.32
N PRO A 235 4.42 12.82 5.44
CA PRO A 235 5.68 13.55 5.46
C PRO A 235 6.79 12.76 4.76
N GLU A 236 7.78 13.49 4.26
CA GLU A 236 9.04 12.89 3.80
C GLU A 236 9.77 12.25 4.99
N GLN A 237 10.28 11.03 4.78
CA GLN A 237 10.97 10.24 5.80
C GLN A 237 12.49 10.27 5.55
N PRO A 238 13.33 10.10 6.59
CA PRO A 238 14.78 10.08 6.43
C PRO A 238 15.26 8.95 5.49
N ILE A 239 14.54 7.83 5.51
CA ILE A 239 14.74 6.68 4.62
C ILE A 239 13.42 6.45 3.89
N ASN A 240 13.48 6.31 2.57
CA ASN A 240 12.31 6.05 1.73
C ASN A 240 11.87 4.60 1.85
N PHE A 241 11.32 4.25 3.01
CA PHE A 241 10.87 2.90 3.33
C PHE A 241 9.48 2.61 2.74
N SER A 242 9.41 1.59 1.87
CA SER A 242 8.18 1.16 1.22
C SER A 242 7.48 0.04 1.99
N HIS A 243 6.27 0.30 2.52
CA HIS A 243 5.45 -0.77 3.12
C HIS A 243 4.87 -1.69 2.05
N ARG A 244 4.64 -1.20 0.82
CA ARG A 244 4.18 -2.03 -0.29
C ARG A 244 5.14 -3.16 -0.60
N ILE A 245 6.45 -2.89 -0.67
CA ILE A 245 7.43 -3.95 -0.94
C ILE A 245 7.49 -4.97 0.22
N HIS A 246 7.51 -4.49 1.47
CA HIS A 246 7.71 -5.37 2.62
C HIS A 246 6.45 -6.16 2.99
N ALA A 247 5.32 -5.47 3.21
CA ALA A 247 4.07 -6.10 3.64
C ALA A 247 3.20 -6.58 2.48
N GLY A 248 3.29 -5.94 1.31
CA GLY A 248 2.52 -6.30 0.11
C GLY A 248 3.20 -7.39 -0.71
N ASP A 249 4.29 -7.04 -1.40
CA ASP A 249 4.94 -7.93 -2.38
C ASP A 249 5.61 -9.14 -1.71
N ASN A 250 6.30 -8.91 -0.57
CA ASN A 250 6.98 -9.96 0.18
C ASN A 250 6.11 -10.60 1.28
N ALA A 251 4.90 -10.09 1.50
CA ALA A 251 3.93 -10.61 2.48
C ALA A 251 4.51 -10.77 3.91
N ILE A 252 5.40 -9.87 4.34
CA ILE A 252 5.92 -9.87 5.71
C ILE A 252 4.80 -9.45 6.66
N ALA A 253 4.54 -10.26 7.69
CA ALA A 253 3.52 -9.98 8.67
C ALA A 253 3.78 -8.65 9.43
N CYS A 254 2.74 -7.86 9.66
CA CYS A 254 2.86 -6.54 10.29
C CYS A 254 3.56 -6.58 11.66
N ILE A 255 3.22 -7.59 12.47
CA ILE A 255 3.76 -7.79 13.83
C ILE A 255 5.24 -8.22 13.83
N TYR A 256 5.82 -8.60 12.69
CA TYR A 256 7.25 -8.91 12.65
C TYR A 256 8.09 -7.67 12.94
N CYS A 257 7.70 -6.52 12.38
CA CYS A 257 8.37 -5.24 12.62
C CYS A 257 7.73 -4.47 13.78
N HIS A 258 6.40 -4.48 13.88
CA HIS A 258 5.63 -3.80 14.94
C HIS A 258 5.26 -4.77 16.06
N SER A 259 6.27 -5.43 16.62
CA SER A 259 6.10 -6.57 17.53
C SER A 259 5.47 -6.24 18.87
N ALA A 260 5.38 -4.96 19.25
CA ALA A 260 4.74 -4.56 20.50
C ALA A 260 3.24 -4.26 20.34
N ALA A 261 2.67 -4.39 19.13
CA ALA A 261 1.30 -4.01 18.85
C ALA A 261 0.24 -4.85 19.61
N ASP A 262 0.53 -6.12 19.87
CA ASP A 262 -0.35 -7.07 20.53
C ASP A 262 -0.12 -7.18 22.05
N GLU A 263 1.02 -6.72 22.55
CA GLU A 263 1.37 -6.79 23.98
C GLU A 263 1.39 -5.42 24.68
N SER A 264 1.74 -4.35 23.97
CA SER A 264 1.98 -3.03 24.56
C SER A 264 0.92 -1.99 24.17
N ARG A 265 0.91 -0.89 24.94
CA ARG A 265 0.16 0.31 24.62
C ARG A 265 0.59 0.91 23.28
N HIS A 266 1.88 0.84 22.98
CA HIS A 266 2.48 1.40 21.78
C HIS A 266 3.02 0.28 20.89
N ALA A 267 2.58 0.21 19.63
CA ALA A 267 3.12 -0.75 18.66
C ALA A 267 4.63 -0.55 18.37
N GLY A 268 5.13 0.68 18.55
CA GLY A 268 6.53 1.02 18.36
C GLY A 268 6.95 1.10 16.90
N ILE A 269 8.11 1.73 16.66
CA ILE A 269 8.82 1.66 15.38
C ILE A 269 9.95 0.66 15.58
N PRO A 270 10.20 -0.28 14.65
CA PRO A 270 11.27 -1.25 14.80
C PRO A 270 12.62 -0.57 15.00
N SER A 271 13.47 -1.17 15.83
CA SER A 271 14.87 -0.78 15.87
C SER A 271 15.55 -1.12 14.55
N ALA A 272 16.60 -0.37 14.19
CA ALA A 272 17.35 -0.62 12.96
C ALA A 272 17.96 -2.04 12.90
N ASN A 273 18.12 -2.73 14.04
CA ASN A 273 18.57 -4.13 14.09
C ASN A 273 17.59 -5.08 13.39
N VAL A 274 16.27 -4.81 13.45
CA VAL A 274 15.25 -5.62 12.75
C VAL A 274 15.48 -5.55 11.24
N CYS A 275 15.83 -4.38 10.72
CA CYS A 275 16.16 -4.19 9.31
C CYS A 275 17.36 -5.08 8.91
N MET A 276 18.36 -5.17 9.78
CA MET A 276 19.59 -5.94 9.52
C MET A 276 19.39 -7.46 9.55
N ASN A 277 18.26 -7.98 10.03
CA ASN A 277 17.97 -9.41 9.94
C ASN A 277 17.94 -9.91 8.48
N CYS A 278 17.52 -9.04 7.55
CA CYS A 278 17.49 -9.34 6.13
C CYS A 278 18.53 -8.54 5.34
N HIS A 279 18.73 -7.27 5.69
CA HIS A 279 19.60 -6.38 4.92
C HIS A 279 21.10 -6.68 5.05
N LYS A 280 21.53 -7.58 5.95
CA LYS A 280 22.90 -8.15 5.87
C LYS A 280 23.14 -8.90 4.56
N GLY A 281 22.12 -9.61 4.05
CA GLY A 281 22.19 -10.38 2.81
C GLY A 281 21.57 -9.68 1.61
N ILE A 282 20.60 -8.80 1.86
CA ILE A 282 19.91 -8.02 0.83
C ILE A 282 20.48 -6.60 0.84
N GLN A 283 21.52 -6.38 0.03
CA GLN A 283 22.26 -5.12 -0.02
C GLN A 283 21.70 -4.13 -1.06
N GLU A 284 20.85 -4.60 -1.97
CA GLU A 284 20.23 -3.79 -3.02
C GLU A 284 18.70 -4.01 -3.04
N GLY A 285 17.96 -2.92 -3.00
CA GLY A 285 16.51 -2.90 -3.16
C GLY A 285 16.11 -2.94 -4.64
N THR A 286 14.88 -3.40 -4.91
CA THR A 286 14.37 -3.54 -6.28
C THR A 286 14.14 -2.21 -7.00
N GLU A 287 13.86 -1.13 -6.27
CA GLU A 287 13.48 0.17 -6.84
C GLU A 287 14.52 1.26 -6.60
N THR A 288 15.14 1.25 -5.42
CA THR A 288 16.10 2.26 -4.99
C THR A 288 17.55 1.80 -5.10
N GLY A 289 17.80 0.55 -5.48
CA GLY A 289 19.14 -0.04 -5.44
C GLY A 289 19.71 0.00 -4.01
N SER A 290 20.98 0.36 -3.87
CA SER A 290 21.69 0.41 -2.59
C SER A 290 21.52 1.73 -1.81
N THR A 291 20.92 2.77 -2.39
CA THR A 291 20.95 4.13 -1.82
C THR A 291 20.24 4.24 -0.46
N GLU A 292 19.01 3.72 -0.37
CA GLU A 292 18.22 3.79 0.86
C GLU A 292 18.70 2.79 1.92
N ILE A 293 19.21 1.63 1.50
CA ILE A 293 19.78 0.62 2.41
C ILE A 293 21.08 1.13 3.02
N ALA A 294 21.90 1.87 2.26
CA ALA A 294 23.13 2.48 2.77
C ALA A 294 22.89 3.42 3.95
N LYS A 295 21.73 4.12 4.00
CA LYS A 295 21.37 4.96 5.15
C LYS A 295 21.15 4.15 6.44
N ILE A 296 20.66 2.92 6.33
CA ILE A 296 20.53 2.00 7.47
C ILE A 296 21.92 1.58 7.96
N TYR A 297 22.83 1.27 7.03
CA TYR A 297 24.21 0.93 7.37
C TYR A 297 24.93 2.09 8.05
N GLU A 298 24.77 3.31 7.53
CA GLU A 298 25.31 4.51 8.17
C GLU A 298 24.77 4.70 9.59
N ALA A 299 23.45 4.53 9.78
CA ALA A 299 22.82 4.64 11.10
C ALA A 299 23.38 3.62 12.11
N LEU A 300 23.75 2.42 11.65
CA LEU A 300 24.29 1.34 12.49
C LEU A 300 25.81 1.23 12.48
N ASP A 301 26.52 2.12 11.77
CA ASP A 301 27.96 2.02 11.54
C ASP A 301 28.37 0.63 11.00
N TYR A 302 27.57 0.07 10.09
CA TYR A 302 27.76 -1.27 9.54
C TYR A 302 28.54 -1.24 8.23
N ASP A 303 29.60 -2.05 8.13
CA ASP A 303 30.36 -2.23 6.90
C ASP A 303 29.89 -3.51 6.17
N PRO A 304 29.24 -3.40 4.99
CA PRO A 304 28.77 -4.56 4.24
C PRO A 304 29.89 -5.40 3.62
N ALA A 305 31.10 -4.86 3.45
CA ALA A 305 32.23 -5.60 2.89
C ALA A 305 32.88 -6.52 3.93
N THR A 306 33.05 -6.04 5.17
CA THR A 306 33.63 -6.82 6.28
C THR A 306 32.59 -7.55 7.11
N GLY A 307 31.34 -7.11 7.08
CA GLY A 307 30.23 -7.67 7.86
C GLY A 307 30.28 -7.30 9.34
N THR A 308 30.98 -6.22 9.69
CA THR A 308 31.20 -5.79 11.08
C THR A 308 30.43 -4.51 11.42
N TYR A 309 30.08 -4.35 12.70
CA TYR A 309 29.48 -3.14 13.24
C TYR A 309 30.55 -2.31 13.95
N GLY A 310 30.58 -1.02 13.69
CA GLY A 310 31.39 -0.05 14.40
C GLY A 310 30.70 0.46 15.67
N THR A 311 31.25 1.54 16.23
CA THR A 311 30.82 2.11 17.51
C THR A 311 30.05 3.42 17.37
N ASN A 312 30.03 4.03 16.17
CA ASN A 312 29.45 5.35 15.94
C ASN A 312 28.00 5.28 15.45
N THR A 313 27.16 4.54 16.17
CA THR A 313 25.73 4.40 15.79
C THR A 313 24.95 5.71 16.00
N LYS A 314 24.01 5.99 15.10
CA LYS A 314 23.09 7.15 15.16
C LYS A 314 21.64 6.69 14.99
N PRO A 315 20.72 7.05 15.90
CA PRO A 315 19.31 6.71 15.75
C PRO A 315 18.69 7.32 14.49
N ILE A 316 17.87 6.55 13.79
CA ILE A 316 17.09 7.05 12.65
C ILE A 316 15.95 7.93 13.18
N SER A 317 15.95 9.20 12.77
CA SER A 317 14.97 10.19 13.23
C SER A 317 13.70 10.14 12.37
N TRP A 318 12.87 9.14 12.60
CA TRP A 318 11.59 8.96 11.90
C TRP A 318 10.60 10.09 12.19
N VAL A 319 9.84 10.51 11.17
CA VAL A 319 8.76 11.48 11.33
C VAL A 319 7.46 10.72 11.57
N ARG A 320 6.87 10.92 12.76
CA ARG A 320 5.65 10.23 13.15
C ARG A 320 4.46 10.73 12.33
N VAL A 321 3.77 9.81 11.66
CA VAL A 321 2.57 10.11 10.84
C VAL A 321 1.30 10.19 11.70
N HIS A 322 1.05 9.16 12.51
CA HIS A 322 -0.12 9.10 13.38
C HIS A 322 0.25 9.63 14.75
N ASN A 323 -0.37 10.72 15.18
CA ASN A 323 -0.15 11.27 16.52
C ASN A 323 -1.49 11.60 17.18
N LEU A 324 -1.63 11.18 18.43
CA LEU A 324 -2.73 11.58 19.30
C LEU A 324 -2.19 12.52 20.38
N PRO A 325 -2.97 13.48 20.87
CA PRO A 325 -2.59 14.31 22.01
C PRO A 325 -2.25 13.45 23.24
N ASP A 326 -1.28 13.88 24.07
CA ASP A 326 -0.81 13.11 25.23
C ASP A 326 -1.89 12.87 26.31
N LEU A 327 -2.95 13.70 26.31
CA LEU A 327 -4.14 13.51 27.15
C LEU A 327 -5.02 12.33 26.70
N ALA A 328 -4.73 11.69 25.56
CA ALA A 328 -5.47 10.53 25.09
C ALA A 328 -4.71 9.25 25.46
N TYR A 329 -5.37 8.39 26.24
CA TYR A 329 -4.90 7.05 26.53
C TYR A 329 -5.41 6.07 25.46
N PHE A 330 -4.56 5.80 24.47
CA PHE A 330 -4.78 4.74 23.49
C PHE A 330 -3.85 3.56 23.76
N ASN A 331 -4.36 2.33 23.67
CA ASN A 331 -3.60 1.10 23.92
C ASN A 331 -3.78 0.08 22.78
N HIS A 332 -2.71 -0.19 22.03
CA HIS A 332 -2.74 -1.11 20.89
C HIS A 332 -3.15 -2.54 21.27
N SER A 333 -2.59 -3.11 22.36
CA SER A 333 -2.85 -4.51 22.72
C SER A 333 -4.33 -4.80 23.02
N GLN A 334 -5.07 -3.84 23.55
CA GLN A 334 -6.52 -3.98 23.74
C GLN A 334 -7.28 -4.07 22.41
N HIS A 335 -6.85 -3.32 21.40
CA HIS A 335 -7.53 -3.32 20.09
C HIS A 335 -7.08 -4.49 19.22
N VAL A 336 -5.80 -4.83 19.24
CA VAL A 336 -5.21 -5.87 18.39
C VAL A 336 -5.42 -7.26 19.00
N ASN A 337 -5.06 -7.48 20.26
CA ASN A 337 -5.10 -8.83 20.85
C ASN A 337 -6.47 -9.16 21.45
N VAL A 338 -7.06 -8.24 22.22
CA VAL A 338 -8.35 -8.49 22.89
C VAL A 338 -9.52 -8.36 21.92
N ALA A 339 -9.61 -7.22 21.22
CA ALA A 339 -10.70 -6.99 20.28
C ALA A 339 -10.45 -7.64 18.90
N GLY A 340 -9.20 -7.97 18.54
CA GLY A 340 -8.87 -8.55 17.23
C GLY A 340 -9.33 -7.66 16.08
N VAL A 341 -9.08 -6.35 16.19
CA VAL A 341 -9.33 -5.37 15.13
C VAL A 341 -8.20 -5.46 14.12
N GLU A 342 -8.56 -5.57 12.84
CA GLU A 342 -7.58 -5.60 11.75
C GLU A 342 -6.84 -4.26 11.63
N CYS A 343 -5.53 -4.30 11.37
CA CYS A 343 -4.67 -3.12 11.26
C CYS A 343 -5.21 -2.11 10.23
N GLN A 344 -5.75 -2.63 9.13
CA GLN A 344 -6.25 -1.86 8.00
C GLN A 344 -7.47 -1.02 8.34
N THR A 345 -8.24 -1.39 9.36
CA THR A 345 -9.41 -0.61 9.80
C THR A 345 -8.99 0.78 10.30
N CYS A 346 -7.84 0.87 10.97
CA CYS A 346 -7.34 2.13 11.53
C CYS A 346 -6.32 2.82 10.62
N HIS A 347 -5.42 2.05 10.00
CA HIS A 347 -4.30 2.59 9.22
C HIS A 347 -4.51 2.55 7.71
N GLY A 348 -5.63 1.98 7.23
CA GLY A 348 -5.88 1.77 5.81
C GLY A 348 -5.05 0.62 5.22
N PRO A 349 -5.09 0.40 3.90
CA PRO A 349 -4.36 -0.68 3.23
C PRO A 349 -2.85 -0.36 3.15
N VAL A 350 -2.15 -0.45 4.29
CA VAL A 350 -0.72 -0.13 4.43
C VAL A 350 0.15 -0.99 3.52
N GLU A 351 -0.27 -2.23 3.24
CA GLU A 351 0.41 -3.12 2.29
C GLU A 351 0.40 -2.63 0.84
N LYS A 352 -0.33 -1.55 0.54
CA LYS A 352 -0.35 -0.87 -0.77
C LYS A 352 0.30 0.51 -0.73
N MET A 353 0.85 0.92 0.41
CA MET A 353 1.41 2.26 0.60
C MET A 353 2.93 2.27 0.34
N GLU A 354 3.35 3.06 -0.65
CA GLU A 354 4.76 3.36 -0.87
C GLU A 354 5.29 4.26 0.26
N VAL A 355 4.52 5.28 0.63
CA VAL A 355 4.77 6.16 1.77
C VAL A 355 3.53 6.10 2.65
N VAL A 356 3.73 5.91 3.95
CA VAL A 356 2.62 5.86 4.90
C VAL A 356 1.95 7.23 4.97
N ALA A 357 0.63 7.23 4.82
CA ALA A 357 -0.21 8.39 5.02
C ALA A 357 -1.25 8.11 6.10
N GLN A 358 -1.66 9.14 6.83
CA GLN A 358 -2.76 9.00 7.78
C GLN A 358 -4.08 8.74 7.03
N HIS A 359 -4.63 7.53 7.16
CA HIS A 359 -5.84 7.12 6.43
C HIS A 359 -7.13 7.63 7.07
N THR A 360 -7.20 7.56 8.40
CA THR A 360 -8.38 7.90 9.21
C THR A 360 -8.20 9.25 9.91
N ASP A 361 -9.31 9.88 10.30
CA ASP A 361 -9.25 11.21 10.92
C ASP A 361 -8.63 11.16 12.33
N LEU A 362 -8.75 10.02 13.03
CA LEU A 362 -8.31 9.83 14.41
C LEU A 362 -8.82 10.91 15.40
N THR A 363 -9.98 11.48 15.09
CA THR A 363 -10.67 12.42 15.97
C THR A 363 -11.47 11.67 17.04
N MET A 364 -11.80 12.36 18.14
CA MET A 364 -12.63 11.79 19.20
C MET A 364 -13.96 11.23 18.68
N GLY A 365 -14.61 11.95 17.74
CA GLY A 365 -15.87 11.49 17.13
C GLY A 365 -15.70 10.15 16.42
N TRP A 366 -14.63 9.99 15.64
CA TRP A 366 -14.32 8.74 14.97
C TRP A 366 -14.12 7.57 15.95
N CYS A 367 -13.40 7.79 17.05
CA CYS A 367 -13.21 6.78 18.10
C CYS A 367 -14.55 6.38 18.74
N ILE A 368 -15.40 7.35 19.08
CA ILE A 368 -16.69 7.13 19.72
C ILE A 368 -17.64 6.35 18.81
N ASP A 369 -17.71 6.74 17.53
CA ASP A 369 -18.60 6.07 16.58
C ASP A 369 -18.15 4.63 16.33
N CYS A 370 -16.83 4.40 16.20
CA CYS A 370 -16.26 3.05 16.16
C CYS A 370 -16.65 2.21 17.39
N HIS A 371 -16.59 2.79 18.60
CA HIS A 371 -16.98 2.09 19.84
C HIS A 371 -18.50 1.84 19.97
N ARG A 372 -19.33 2.64 19.31
CA ARG A 372 -20.79 2.41 19.26
C ARG A 372 -21.18 1.29 18.30
N GLU A 373 -20.39 1.09 17.25
CA GLU A 373 -20.69 0.13 16.18
C GLU A 373 -19.99 -1.22 16.40
N THR A 374 -18.86 -1.23 17.10
CA THR A 374 -18.04 -2.44 17.29
C THR A 374 -18.58 -3.30 18.44
N GLU A 375 -18.86 -4.57 18.12
CA GLU A 375 -19.26 -5.59 19.08
C GLU A 375 -18.06 -6.14 19.87
N VAL A 376 -18.28 -6.38 21.16
CA VAL A 376 -17.29 -7.02 22.03
C VAL A 376 -17.24 -8.51 21.70
N LYS A 377 -16.04 -9.03 21.45
CA LYS A 377 -15.81 -10.47 21.28
C LYS A 377 -15.96 -11.18 22.63
N THR A 378 -17.14 -11.78 22.84
CA THR A 378 -17.44 -12.51 24.07
C THR A 378 -16.97 -13.96 24.04
N ALA A 379 -16.96 -14.60 22.87
CA ALA A 379 -16.58 -16.00 22.72
C ALA A 379 -15.06 -16.21 22.86
N GLY A 380 -14.65 -17.22 23.64
CA GLY A 380 -13.25 -17.61 23.81
C GLY A 380 -12.48 -16.79 24.85
N ASN A 381 -13.12 -15.81 25.50
CA ASN A 381 -12.54 -15.03 26.58
C ASN A 381 -13.35 -15.27 27.86
N GLY A 382 -12.78 -16.04 28.81
CA GLY A 382 -13.48 -16.42 30.05
C GLY A 382 -13.99 -15.25 30.90
N TYR A 383 -13.39 -14.05 30.78
CA TYR A 383 -13.90 -12.84 31.43
C TYR A 383 -15.19 -12.35 30.76
N TYR A 384 -15.18 -12.21 29.43
CA TYR A 384 -16.35 -11.70 28.71
C TYR A 384 -17.48 -12.73 28.59
N GLU A 385 -17.19 -14.03 28.61
CA GLU A 385 -18.20 -15.08 28.70
C GLU A 385 -19.00 -14.99 30.00
N GLU A 386 -18.31 -14.91 31.14
CA GLU A 386 -18.94 -14.78 32.46
C GLU A 386 -19.67 -13.43 32.60
N PHE A 387 -19.07 -12.34 32.12
CA PHE A 387 -19.71 -11.03 32.10
C PHE A 387 -21.00 -11.03 31.27
N HIS A 388 -20.95 -11.59 30.06
CA HIS A 388 -22.12 -11.71 29.19
C HIS A 388 -23.20 -12.58 29.83
N LYS A 389 -22.84 -13.73 30.40
CA LYS A 389 -23.75 -14.62 31.12
C LYS A 389 -24.47 -13.89 32.26
N ARG A 390 -23.74 -13.16 33.11
CA ARG A 390 -24.33 -12.39 34.23
C ARG A 390 -25.24 -11.27 33.75
N LEU A 391 -24.90 -10.59 32.65
CA LEU A 391 -25.76 -9.56 32.06
C LEU A 391 -27.09 -10.13 31.57
N VAL A 392 -27.06 -11.30 30.93
CA VAL A 392 -28.25 -12.01 30.46
C VAL A 392 -29.08 -12.47 31.67
N GLU A 393 -28.47 -13.11 32.66
CA GLU A 393 -29.15 -13.61 33.86
C GLU A 393 -29.79 -12.50 34.70
N SER A 394 -29.14 -11.32 34.79
CA SER A 394 -29.67 -10.17 35.54
C SER A 394 -30.80 -9.42 34.83
N GLY A 395 -31.13 -9.78 33.59
CA GLY A 395 -32.15 -9.11 32.77
C GLY A 395 -31.78 -7.67 32.36
N HIS A 396 -30.51 -7.27 32.52
CA HIS A 396 -29.98 -5.97 32.10
C HIS A 396 -29.44 -5.98 30.67
N ALA A 397 -29.22 -7.15 30.09
CA ALA A 397 -28.62 -7.30 28.76
C ALA A 397 -29.35 -6.50 27.65
N TYR A 398 -30.61 -6.11 27.85
CA TYR A 398 -31.47 -5.57 26.79
C TYR A 398 -32.44 -4.46 27.23
N LYS A 399 -32.29 -3.87 28.43
CA LYS A 399 -33.22 -2.82 28.91
C LYS A 399 -32.87 -1.46 28.30
N ALA A 400 -33.68 -1.08 27.32
CA ALA A 400 -33.60 0.17 26.57
C ALA A 400 -33.63 1.43 27.44
N ASN A 401 -32.90 2.47 27.00
CA ASN A 401 -33.29 3.85 27.28
C ASN A 401 -34.61 4.10 26.53
N PRO A 402 -35.70 4.49 27.21
CA PRO A 402 -36.95 4.85 26.55
C PRO A 402 -36.77 6.21 25.84
N GLY A 403 -36.19 6.20 24.64
CA GLY A 403 -35.97 7.42 23.84
C GLY A 403 -35.00 7.29 22.66
N SER A 404 -34.19 6.23 22.57
CA SER A 404 -33.27 6.06 21.44
C SER A 404 -33.93 5.32 20.28
N VAL A 405 -34.19 6.05 19.20
CA VAL A 405 -34.71 5.54 17.93
C VAL A 405 -33.68 4.61 17.29
N LYS A 406 -34.05 3.34 17.12
CA LYS A 406 -33.48 2.35 16.19
C LYS A 406 -31.98 2.05 16.33
N SER A 407 -31.62 1.15 17.24
CA SER A 407 -30.50 0.22 17.00
C SER A 407 -30.88 -1.16 17.52
N ASP A 408 -30.52 -2.18 16.75
CA ASP A 408 -30.76 -3.59 17.04
C ASP A 408 -30.25 -3.93 18.46
N HIS A 409 -31.19 -4.12 19.39
CA HIS A 409 -30.94 -4.31 20.82
C HIS A 409 -30.32 -5.67 21.15
N THR A 410 -29.69 -6.38 20.22
CA THR A 410 -29.19 -7.75 20.44
C THR A 410 -27.68 -7.85 20.69
N LYS A 411 -26.94 -6.74 20.54
CA LYS A 411 -25.47 -6.75 20.45
C LYS A 411 -24.80 -5.98 21.58
N LEU A 412 -23.81 -6.59 22.24
CA LEU A 412 -23.00 -5.95 23.29
C LEU A 412 -21.83 -5.19 22.64
N THR A 413 -22.02 -3.89 22.42
CA THR A 413 -21.02 -3.00 21.82
C THR A 413 -20.11 -2.36 22.88
N VAL A 414 -18.96 -1.82 22.45
CA VAL A 414 -17.94 -1.25 23.36
C VAL A 414 -18.48 -0.08 24.17
N ASP A 415 -19.37 0.74 23.62
CA ASP A 415 -20.04 1.82 24.36
C ASP A 415 -20.88 1.30 25.54
N LYS A 416 -21.47 0.11 25.43
CA LYS A 416 -22.32 -0.50 26.48
C LYS A 416 -21.54 -1.03 27.68
N ILE A 417 -20.25 -1.33 27.49
CA ILE A 417 -19.35 -1.73 28.58
C ILE A 417 -18.56 -0.53 29.16
N GLY A 418 -18.98 0.69 28.83
CA GLY A 418 -18.38 1.92 29.33
C GLY A 418 -17.10 2.31 28.59
N GLY A 419 -16.85 1.79 27.38
CA GLY A 419 -15.68 2.15 26.57
C GLY A 419 -15.71 3.57 25.99
N ILE A 420 -16.62 4.43 26.44
CA ILE A 420 -16.74 5.84 26.05
C ILE A 420 -16.75 6.78 27.28
N GLU A 421 -16.36 6.27 28.45
CA GLU A 421 -16.21 7.08 29.66
C GLU A 421 -14.94 7.94 29.58
N CYS A 422 -15.04 9.23 29.94
CA CYS A 422 -13.92 10.17 29.84
C CYS A 422 -12.65 9.67 30.57
N ALA A 423 -12.82 9.08 31.75
CA ALA A 423 -11.70 8.57 32.54
C ALA A 423 -10.92 7.48 31.81
N LYS A 424 -11.59 6.56 31.12
CA LYS A 424 -10.95 5.43 30.43
C LYS A 424 -10.22 5.83 29.15
N CYS A 425 -10.57 6.98 28.57
CA CYS A 425 -9.98 7.47 27.34
C CYS A 425 -8.88 8.52 27.57
N HIS A 426 -8.86 9.18 28.73
CA HIS A 426 -8.00 10.35 28.96
C HIS A 426 -7.10 10.28 30.21
N TYR A 427 -7.31 9.30 31.08
CA TYR A 427 -6.59 9.13 32.35
C TYR A 427 -6.28 7.66 32.60
#